data_AF-A0A924ZCT4-F1
#
_entry.id   AF-A0A924ZCT4-F1
#
_cell.length_a   1.000
_cell.length_b   1.000
_cell.length_c   1.000
_cell.angle_alpha   90.00
_cell.angle_beta   90.00
_cell.angle_gamma   90.00
#
_symmetry.space_group_name_H-M   'P 1'
#
loop_
_entity.id
_entity.type
_entity.pdbx_description
1 polymer ?
#
loop_
_entity_poly.entity_id
_entity_poly.type
_entity_poly.pdbx_seq_one_letter_code
_entity_poly.pdbx_strand_id
1 'polypeptide(L)'
;MSFFVGGPHDDGDAVTGHYYEMATGPDRAQVWFYTAGLSFTAGDEIVLHGISSAPRARIIVVRDGLVPLQKLQAEVAMTWAETPLDCSVKGCDWPEVWRFVVPRDWTSGVYVVTFVIDGHSSQHMFVVRAAQPLHRLVMVLATGTWCAYNDWGGSNHYQGLVGDRRTDAAHDVSLLRPWAQGFVAWPDGAPGIPHASPLLTRPRYPHMEFARARGVSKKYASSGWAAFERPFALWCAAQGIGLDYMTQHDLHRGGLAYDRAVIVGHDEYWSWDMRDRLDAWLDQGGQLARFAGNFYWQTRLSQDLLTQTCWKVGDDPVRGPRRTTYWDAPEVGRPAVATMGLTGSMGVYAGWSRCAAHGSGGFAVYRPEHWSLRETGLGYGDVLGASAKVFGYEVDGVELGLKHGLPFAEDAALQGPLQIVAMSPATTLSHHVSSADRDLFIGHLDAEDTARVIYGAVNAETLGRASRGNGCMAEYRRGRGAVFNVGSCEWVNGLIQRETTVERVTRT
;
A
#
# COMPACT_ATOMS: atom_id res chain seq x y z
N MET A 1 -22.01 17.49 -9.43
CA MET A 1 -22.02 16.10 -9.95
C MET A 1 -20.68 15.48 -9.64
N SER A 2 -20.55 14.15 -9.59
CA SER A 2 -19.25 13.48 -9.32
C SER A 2 -18.42 13.39 -10.62
N PHE A 3 -17.08 13.33 -10.54
CA PHE A 3 -16.20 12.97 -11.68
C PHE A 3 -16.02 11.45 -11.81
N PHE A 4 -16.68 10.67 -10.96
CA PHE A 4 -16.74 9.23 -11.10
C PHE A 4 -17.74 8.83 -12.19
N VAL A 5 -17.26 8.06 -13.15
CA VAL A 5 -18.05 7.52 -14.26
C VAL A 5 -18.10 6.00 -14.17
N GLY A 6 -19.20 5.43 -14.67
CA GLY A 6 -19.31 3.98 -14.85
C GLY A 6 -18.44 3.52 -16.01
N GLY A 7 -17.64 2.48 -15.80
CA GLY A 7 -16.96 1.76 -16.85
C GLY A 7 -17.91 0.88 -17.66
N PRO A 8 -17.40 0.21 -18.71
CA PRO A 8 -18.22 -0.64 -19.59
C PRO A 8 -18.97 -1.78 -18.87
N HIS A 9 -18.50 -2.16 -17.68
CA HIS A 9 -19.05 -3.25 -16.85
C HIS A 9 -19.51 -2.76 -15.48
N ASP A 10 -19.85 -1.48 -15.35
CA ASP A 10 -20.48 -0.98 -14.11
C ASP A 10 -21.91 -1.53 -13.98
N ASP A 11 -22.13 -2.40 -13.00
CA ASP A 11 -23.39 -3.08 -12.72
C ASP A 11 -24.24 -2.38 -11.65
N GLY A 12 -23.78 -1.25 -11.09
CA GLY A 12 -24.47 -0.61 -9.97
C GLY A 12 -23.95 -1.02 -8.58
N ASP A 13 -23.14 -2.07 -8.48
CA ASP A 13 -22.65 -2.61 -7.21
C ASP A 13 -21.36 -1.93 -6.73
N ALA A 14 -21.28 -1.62 -5.45
CA ALA A 14 -20.11 -0.94 -4.87
C ALA A 14 -18.83 -1.78 -4.92
N VAL A 15 -18.96 -3.10 -4.89
CA VAL A 15 -17.85 -4.06 -4.80
C VAL A 15 -17.48 -4.54 -6.20
N THR A 16 -18.44 -5.08 -6.97
CA THR A 16 -18.17 -5.71 -8.27
C THR A 16 -18.15 -4.71 -9.44
N GLY A 17 -18.92 -3.62 -9.37
CA GLY A 17 -19.01 -2.65 -10.45
C GLY A 17 -17.70 -1.92 -10.73
N HIS A 18 -17.36 -1.73 -12.00
CA HIS A 18 -16.20 -0.94 -12.41
C HIS A 18 -16.57 0.52 -12.60
N TYR A 19 -16.14 1.39 -11.68
CA TYR A 19 -16.34 2.84 -11.76
C TYR A 19 -15.07 3.55 -11.29
N TYR A 20 -14.79 4.73 -11.85
CA TYR A 20 -13.49 5.38 -11.65
C TYR A 20 -13.58 6.88 -11.87
N GLU A 21 -12.61 7.60 -11.31
CA GLU A 21 -12.44 9.04 -11.49
C GLU A 21 -11.71 9.35 -12.80
N MET A 22 -12.18 10.33 -13.54
CA MET A 22 -11.45 10.89 -14.68
C MET A 22 -11.87 12.32 -14.97
N ALA A 23 -11.01 13.03 -15.72
CA ALA A 23 -11.42 14.27 -16.37
C ALA A 23 -12.48 14.01 -17.45
N THR A 24 -13.47 14.90 -17.55
CA THR A 24 -14.57 14.84 -18.54
C THR A 24 -14.47 15.98 -19.55
N GLY A 25 -15.42 16.15 -20.48
CA GLY A 25 -15.40 17.27 -21.44
C GLY A 25 -15.37 18.69 -20.79
N PRO A 26 -14.98 19.73 -21.55
CA PRO A 26 -14.69 21.07 -21.02
C PRO A 26 -15.92 21.84 -20.48
N ASP A 27 -17.13 21.37 -20.78
CA ASP A 27 -18.40 22.02 -20.40
C ASP A 27 -18.64 22.10 -18.89
N ARG A 28 -17.83 21.38 -18.12
CA ARG A 28 -17.87 21.33 -16.67
C ARG A 28 -16.59 21.91 -16.09
N ALA A 29 -16.75 22.79 -15.10
CA ALA A 29 -15.66 23.32 -14.30
C ALA A 29 -14.78 22.18 -13.77
N GLN A 30 -13.53 22.11 -14.23
CA GLN A 30 -12.56 21.12 -13.79
C GLN A 30 -11.12 21.59 -13.94
N VAL A 31 -10.25 20.99 -13.14
CA VAL A 31 -8.81 21.19 -13.16
C VAL A 31 -8.16 19.92 -12.66
N TRP A 32 -7.19 19.41 -13.41
CA TRP A 32 -6.49 18.16 -13.11
C TRP A 32 -5.04 18.30 -13.50
N PHE A 33 -4.17 17.64 -12.74
CA PHE A 33 -2.74 17.73 -12.98
C PHE A 33 -1.98 16.58 -12.30
N TYR A 34 -0.73 16.40 -12.70
CA TYR A 34 0.22 15.46 -12.11
C TYR A 34 1.65 15.98 -12.29
N THR A 35 2.60 15.39 -11.57
CA THR A 35 4.04 15.63 -11.76
C THR A 35 4.67 14.53 -12.61
N ALA A 36 5.70 14.87 -13.39
CA ALA A 36 6.48 13.89 -14.18
C ALA A 36 7.48 13.06 -13.32
N GLY A 37 7.14 12.80 -12.06
CA GLY A 37 7.99 12.13 -11.09
C GLY A 37 7.42 12.22 -9.67
N LEU A 38 7.82 11.30 -8.80
CA LEU A 38 7.29 11.22 -7.43
C LEU A 38 8.16 11.88 -6.38
N SER A 39 9.46 12.02 -6.64
CA SER A 39 10.45 12.38 -5.62
C SER A 39 11.52 13.27 -6.22
N PHE A 40 11.87 14.32 -5.47
CA PHE A 40 12.78 15.38 -5.87
C PHE A 40 13.65 15.80 -4.68
N THR A 41 14.83 16.35 -4.95
CA THR A 41 15.69 17.00 -3.97
C THR A 41 15.65 18.52 -4.12
N ALA A 42 16.10 19.24 -3.09
CA ALA A 42 16.32 20.67 -3.19
C ALA A 42 17.22 21.02 -4.39
N GLY A 43 16.75 21.92 -5.25
CA GLY A 43 17.42 22.29 -6.50
C GLY A 43 17.00 21.49 -7.73
N ASP A 44 16.26 20.38 -7.58
CA ASP A 44 15.66 19.69 -8.72
C ASP A 44 14.53 20.53 -9.31
N GLU A 45 14.27 20.31 -10.59
CA GLU A 45 13.16 20.91 -11.30
C GLU A 45 11.93 19.99 -11.23
N ILE A 46 10.77 20.57 -10.88
CA ILE A 46 9.48 19.90 -10.92
C ILE A 46 8.68 20.46 -12.08
N VAL A 47 8.22 19.55 -12.95
CA VAL A 47 7.31 19.85 -14.06
C VAL A 47 5.93 19.31 -13.74
N LEU A 48 4.93 20.17 -13.87
CA LEU A 48 3.52 19.87 -13.68
C LEU A 48 2.80 19.89 -15.03
N HIS A 49 2.14 18.79 -15.34
CA HIS A 49 1.29 18.60 -16.50
C HIS A 49 -0.15 18.68 -16.07
N GLY A 50 -1.01 19.36 -16.84
CA GLY A 50 -2.38 19.57 -16.40
C GLY A 50 -3.31 20.13 -17.45
N ILE A 51 -4.59 20.11 -17.11
CA ILE A 51 -5.66 20.69 -17.90
C ILE A 51 -6.61 21.48 -17.00
N SER A 52 -7.28 22.47 -17.57
CA SER A 52 -8.43 23.11 -16.91
C SER A 52 -9.43 23.64 -17.91
N SER A 53 -10.71 23.64 -17.51
CA SER A 53 -11.78 24.34 -18.22
C SER A 53 -11.68 25.86 -18.07
N ALA A 54 -10.96 26.36 -17.05
CA ALA A 54 -10.70 27.79 -16.86
C ALA A 54 -9.32 28.17 -17.43
N PRO A 55 -9.12 29.40 -17.93
CA PRO A 55 -7.84 29.82 -18.50
C PRO A 55 -6.73 29.99 -17.44
N ARG A 56 -7.08 30.00 -16.16
CA ARG A 56 -6.16 30.19 -15.03
C ARG A 56 -6.61 29.34 -13.84
N ALA A 57 -5.65 28.83 -13.10
CA ALA A 57 -5.87 28.15 -11.83
C ALA A 57 -4.94 28.71 -10.76
N ARG A 58 -5.41 28.75 -9.51
CA ARG A 58 -4.55 29.01 -8.36
C ARG A 58 -3.90 27.71 -7.93
N ILE A 59 -2.58 27.72 -7.81
CA ILE A 59 -1.81 26.60 -7.25
C ILE A 59 -1.38 26.94 -5.82
N ILE A 60 -1.50 25.96 -4.93
CA ILE A 60 -1.02 26.03 -3.55
C ILE A 60 -0.15 24.79 -3.30
N VAL A 61 1.05 24.98 -2.76
CA VAL A 61 1.94 23.89 -2.34
C VAL A 61 2.10 23.94 -0.84
N VAL A 62 1.80 22.83 -0.16
CA VAL A 62 1.85 22.69 1.29
C VAL A 62 2.73 21.50 1.64
N ARG A 63 3.71 21.71 2.53
CA ARG A 63 4.38 20.58 3.18
C ARG A 63 3.43 20.01 4.24
N ASP A 64 3.02 18.77 4.08
CA ASP A 64 2.11 18.11 5.01
C ASP A 64 2.80 17.77 6.33
N GLY A 65 2.02 17.64 7.40
CA GLY A 65 2.49 17.41 8.76
C GLY A 65 1.46 17.84 9.80
N LEU A 66 1.83 17.75 11.09
CA LEU A 66 0.94 18.16 12.20
C LEU A 66 0.48 19.62 12.08
N VAL A 67 1.41 20.49 11.67
CA VAL A 67 1.12 21.86 11.28
C VAL A 67 1.52 21.98 9.82
N PRO A 68 0.55 21.88 8.89
CA PRO A 68 0.83 22.03 7.47
C PRO A 68 1.43 23.40 7.18
N LEU A 69 2.51 23.43 6.39
CA LEU A 69 3.21 24.67 6.07
C LEU A 69 2.99 25.01 4.61
N GLN A 70 2.26 26.09 4.33
CA GLN A 70 2.17 26.62 2.96
C GLN A 70 3.55 27.12 2.53
N LYS A 71 4.07 26.53 1.46
CA LYS A 71 5.40 26.83 0.92
C LYS A 71 5.33 27.78 -0.27
N LEU A 72 4.25 27.69 -1.04
CA LEU A 72 4.08 28.47 -2.24
C LEU A 72 2.59 28.67 -2.55
N GLN A 73 2.26 29.82 -3.11
CA GLN A 73 1.02 30.05 -3.84
C GLN A 73 1.32 30.85 -5.10
N ALA A 74 0.70 30.49 -6.22
CA ALA A 74 0.79 31.22 -7.48
C ALA A 74 -0.50 31.13 -8.30
N GLU A 75 -0.59 31.93 -9.35
CA GLU A 75 -1.60 31.78 -10.41
C GLU A 75 -0.90 31.24 -11.66
N VAL A 76 -1.47 30.21 -12.26
CA VAL A 76 -0.89 29.47 -13.39
C VAL A 76 -1.82 29.58 -14.58
N ALA A 77 -1.24 29.84 -15.75
CA ALA A 77 -1.97 29.78 -17.01
C ALA A 77 -2.30 28.33 -17.35
N MET A 78 -3.56 28.06 -17.67
CA MET A 78 -4.05 26.72 -17.95
C MET A 78 -4.55 26.64 -19.39
N THR A 79 -4.56 25.43 -19.91
CA THR A 79 -5.16 25.11 -21.20
C THR A 79 -6.04 23.88 -21.07
N TRP A 80 -6.94 23.70 -22.02
CA TRP A 80 -7.66 22.44 -22.20
C TRP A 80 -6.85 21.48 -23.06
N ALA A 81 -6.93 20.19 -22.75
CA ALA A 81 -6.54 19.08 -23.63
C ALA A 81 -7.46 17.89 -23.34
N GLU A 82 -7.69 17.04 -24.34
CA GLU A 82 -8.46 15.82 -24.13
C GLU A 82 -7.67 14.81 -23.29
N THR A 83 -8.38 13.98 -22.54
CA THR A 83 -7.78 12.90 -21.75
C THR A 83 -7.91 11.60 -22.53
N PRO A 84 -6.79 10.96 -22.92
CA PRO A 84 -6.82 9.68 -23.61
C PRO A 84 -7.52 8.60 -22.78
N LEU A 85 -8.25 7.71 -23.45
CA LEU A 85 -8.96 6.61 -22.78
C LEU A 85 -7.99 5.65 -22.06
N ASP A 86 -6.80 5.46 -22.61
CA ASP A 86 -5.74 4.60 -22.08
C ASP A 86 -4.73 5.37 -21.20
N CYS A 87 -5.09 6.56 -20.71
CA CYS A 87 -4.19 7.38 -19.88
C CYS A 87 -3.70 6.67 -18.60
N SER A 88 -4.47 5.72 -18.07
CA SER A 88 -4.06 4.88 -16.95
C SER A 88 -2.85 3.98 -17.28
N VAL A 89 -2.65 3.65 -18.56
CA VAL A 89 -1.59 2.77 -19.08
C VAL A 89 -0.48 3.57 -19.75
N LYS A 90 -0.82 4.61 -20.54
CA LYS A 90 0.13 5.38 -21.37
C LYS A 90 0.45 6.77 -20.82
N GLY A 91 -0.30 7.24 -19.84
CA GLY A 91 -0.23 8.61 -19.35
C GLY A 91 -1.24 9.53 -20.04
N CYS A 92 -1.56 10.65 -19.40
CA CYS A 92 -2.54 11.60 -19.90
C CYS A 92 -2.09 12.43 -21.11
N ASP A 93 -0.78 12.49 -21.37
CA ASP A 93 -0.17 13.33 -22.41
C ASP A 93 -0.62 14.81 -22.33
N TRP A 94 -0.83 15.30 -21.10
CA TRP A 94 -1.26 16.68 -20.89
C TRP A 94 -0.09 17.66 -21.05
N PRO A 95 -0.37 18.88 -21.50
CA PRO A 95 0.67 19.89 -21.67
C PRO A 95 1.30 20.25 -20.32
N GLU A 96 2.59 20.62 -20.37
CA GLU A 96 3.22 21.31 -19.26
C GLU A 96 2.48 22.63 -19.02
N VAL A 97 1.97 22.80 -17.81
CA VAL A 97 1.27 24.02 -17.39
C VAL A 97 2.11 24.87 -16.45
N TRP A 98 3.04 24.24 -15.72
CA TRP A 98 3.88 24.94 -14.77
C TRP A 98 5.16 24.18 -14.44
N ARG A 99 6.19 24.93 -14.09
CA ARG A 99 7.53 24.42 -13.77
C ARG A 99 8.17 25.30 -12.72
N PHE A 100 8.86 24.68 -11.77
CA PHE A 100 9.64 25.41 -10.78
C PHE A 100 10.81 24.58 -10.26
N VAL A 101 11.81 25.27 -9.73
CA VAL A 101 12.95 24.64 -9.03
C VAL A 101 12.61 24.53 -7.56
N VAL A 102 12.79 23.34 -6.97
CA VAL A 102 12.59 23.10 -5.54
C VAL A 102 13.51 24.02 -4.73
N PRO A 103 12.96 24.97 -3.93
CA PRO A 103 13.78 25.88 -3.15
C PRO A 103 14.72 25.17 -2.18
N ARG A 104 15.90 25.75 -1.95
CA ARG A 104 16.96 25.11 -1.13
C ARG A 104 16.62 24.95 0.35
N ASP A 105 15.64 25.72 0.84
CA ASP A 105 15.15 25.69 2.21
C ASP A 105 13.99 24.68 2.41
N TRP A 106 13.55 23.99 1.35
CA TRP A 106 12.55 22.93 1.46
C TRP A 106 13.18 21.67 2.06
N THR A 107 12.67 21.28 3.22
CA THR A 107 13.12 20.10 3.96
C THR A 107 12.41 18.83 3.52
N SER A 108 12.95 17.67 3.88
CA SER A 108 12.32 16.40 3.53
C SER A 108 10.87 16.31 4.02
N GLY A 109 9.99 15.72 3.22
CA GLY A 109 8.57 15.60 3.53
C GLY A 109 7.72 15.26 2.30
N VAL A 110 6.45 14.97 2.56
CA VAL A 110 5.42 14.89 1.53
C VAL A 110 4.83 16.28 1.32
N TYR A 111 4.74 16.71 0.07
CA TYR A 111 4.21 18.01 -0.33
C TYR A 111 2.94 17.79 -1.13
N VAL A 112 1.84 18.36 -0.64
CA VAL A 112 0.55 18.34 -1.31
C VAL A 112 0.44 19.58 -2.17
N VAL A 113 0.11 19.38 -3.43
CA VAL A 113 -0.21 20.43 -4.39
C VAL A 113 -1.71 20.44 -4.57
N THR A 114 -2.32 21.62 -4.57
CA THR A 114 -3.74 21.78 -4.90
C THR A 114 -3.89 22.81 -6.01
N PHE A 115 -4.57 22.42 -7.09
CA PHE A 115 -5.03 23.36 -8.11
C PHE A 115 -6.49 23.71 -7.82
N VAL A 116 -6.82 25.00 -7.88
CA VAL A 116 -8.15 25.52 -7.58
C VAL A 116 -8.60 26.44 -8.71
N ILE A 117 -9.81 26.20 -9.19
CA ILE A 117 -10.57 27.12 -10.03
C ILE A 117 -11.94 27.35 -9.40
N ASP A 118 -12.75 28.23 -9.98
CA ASP A 118 -14.15 28.32 -9.56
C ASP A 118 -14.89 27.01 -9.89
N GLY A 119 -15.61 26.46 -8.91
CA GLY A 119 -16.38 25.22 -9.03
C GLY A 119 -15.59 23.90 -8.95
N HIS A 120 -14.25 23.90 -8.91
CA HIS A 120 -13.47 22.66 -8.77
C HIS A 120 -12.06 22.85 -8.19
N SER A 121 -11.58 21.82 -7.48
CA SER A 121 -10.18 21.67 -7.10
C SER A 121 -9.74 20.21 -7.15
N SER A 122 -8.50 19.97 -7.51
CA SER A 122 -7.87 18.64 -7.42
C SER A 122 -6.55 18.70 -6.65
N GLN A 123 -6.13 17.54 -6.14
CA GLN A 123 -4.90 17.40 -5.36
C GLN A 123 -3.95 16.41 -6.01
N HIS A 124 -2.66 16.66 -5.83
CA HIS A 124 -1.57 15.75 -6.16
C HIS A 124 -0.55 15.80 -5.03
N MET A 125 0.39 14.86 -4.99
CA MET A 125 1.49 14.88 -4.04
C MET A 125 2.79 14.44 -4.67
N PHE A 126 3.88 15.01 -4.17
CA PHE A 126 5.25 14.58 -4.44
C PHE A 126 6.07 14.62 -3.15
N VAL A 127 7.23 13.99 -3.19
CA VAL A 127 8.16 13.88 -2.06
C VAL A 127 9.33 14.81 -2.31
N VAL A 128 9.69 15.59 -1.30
CA VAL A 128 11.02 16.18 -1.24
C VAL A 128 11.85 15.25 -0.36
N ARG A 129 12.86 14.60 -0.94
CA ARG A 129 13.80 13.76 -0.20
C ARG A 129 14.98 14.59 0.30
N ALA A 130 15.57 14.18 1.42
CA ALA A 130 16.76 14.83 1.93
C ALA A 130 17.95 14.59 0.99
N ALA A 131 18.74 15.63 0.69
CA ALA A 131 19.97 15.49 -0.10
C ALA A 131 21.07 14.72 0.68
N GLN A 132 21.03 14.86 2.00
CA GLN A 132 21.80 14.08 2.98
C GLN A 132 20.87 13.80 4.16
N PRO A 133 21.02 12.67 4.88
CA PRO A 133 20.21 12.37 6.05
C PRO A 133 20.16 13.53 7.05
N LEU A 134 18.96 14.08 7.28
CA LEU A 134 18.68 15.06 8.34
C LEU A 134 18.30 14.36 9.63
N HIS A 135 17.74 13.17 9.52
CA HIS A 135 17.31 12.32 10.61
C HIS A 135 17.94 10.92 10.51
N ARG A 136 17.93 10.18 11.62
CA ARG A 136 18.45 8.81 11.68
C ARG A 136 17.51 7.77 11.07
N LEU A 137 16.25 8.15 10.86
CA LEU A 137 15.17 7.29 10.39
C LEU A 137 14.58 7.86 9.10
N VAL A 138 14.50 7.03 8.07
CA VAL A 138 13.80 7.33 6.82
C VAL A 138 12.52 6.50 6.71
N MET A 139 11.43 7.11 6.28
CA MET A 139 10.23 6.40 5.86
C MET A 139 10.31 6.13 4.36
N VAL A 140 10.22 4.84 4.00
CA VAL A 140 10.11 4.41 2.60
C VAL A 140 8.63 4.27 2.26
N LEU A 141 8.14 5.18 1.41
CA LEU A 141 6.73 5.25 1.02
C LEU A 141 6.39 4.14 0.01
N ALA A 142 5.22 3.52 0.18
CA ALA A 142 4.77 2.36 -0.60
C ALA A 142 4.26 2.72 -2.01
N THR A 143 5.03 3.55 -2.72
CA THR A 143 4.65 4.13 -4.01
C THR A 143 4.35 3.09 -5.10
N GLY A 144 4.92 1.89 -5.06
CA GLY A 144 4.58 0.80 -5.97
C GLY A 144 3.16 0.30 -5.76
N THR A 145 2.72 0.20 -4.50
CA THR A 145 1.31 -0.09 -4.15
C THR A 145 0.42 1.09 -4.52
N TRP A 146 0.88 2.34 -4.37
CA TRP A 146 0.11 3.50 -4.81
C TRP A 146 -0.15 3.44 -6.33
N CYS A 147 0.87 3.13 -7.14
CA CYS A 147 0.74 2.92 -8.58
C CYS A 147 -0.23 1.80 -8.92
N ALA A 148 -0.09 0.66 -8.24
CA ALA A 148 -0.87 -0.55 -8.50
C ALA A 148 -2.36 -0.39 -8.23
N TYR A 149 -2.72 0.45 -7.26
CA TYR A 149 -4.10 0.68 -6.83
C TYR A 149 -4.74 1.93 -7.42
N ASN A 150 -3.96 2.91 -7.91
CA ASN A 150 -4.50 4.15 -8.46
C ASN A 150 -5.45 3.86 -9.64
N ASP A 151 -6.75 4.06 -9.41
CA ASP A 151 -7.83 3.80 -10.36
C ASP A 151 -8.21 5.04 -11.18
N TRP A 152 -7.51 6.17 -11.00
CA TRP A 152 -7.72 7.36 -11.84
C TRP A 152 -7.45 7.03 -13.31
N GLY A 153 -8.38 7.39 -14.19
CA GLY A 153 -8.31 7.06 -15.62
C GLY A 153 -8.67 5.60 -15.94
N GLY A 154 -9.23 4.87 -14.97
CA GLY A 154 -10.02 3.66 -15.21
C GLY A 154 -9.30 2.33 -15.09
N SER A 155 -7.98 2.27 -15.23
CA SER A 155 -7.24 1.00 -15.08
C SER A 155 -6.20 1.04 -13.98
N ASN A 156 -6.06 -0.11 -13.30
CA ASN A 156 -5.02 -0.43 -12.33
C ASN A 156 -4.72 -1.95 -12.41
N HIS A 157 -3.94 -2.51 -11.48
CA HIS A 157 -3.60 -3.95 -11.51
C HIS A 157 -4.73 -4.90 -11.04
N TYR A 158 -5.93 -4.37 -10.75
CA TYR A 158 -7.08 -5.13 -10.26
C TYR A 158 -8.33 -4.98 -11.13
N GLN A 159 -8.51 -3.83 -11.77
CA GLN A 159 -9.66 -3.51 -12.62
C GLN A 159 -9.18 -2.62 -13.77
N GLY A 160 -9.83 -2.70 -14.93
CA GLY A 160 -9.38 -1.87 -16.04
C GLY A 160 -10.25 -1.88 -17.27
N LEU A 161 -9.76 -1.13 -18.25
CA LEU A 161 -10.35 -0.90 -19.56
C LEU A 161 -9.53 -1.58 -20.67
N VAL A 162 -8.69 -2.57 -20.30
CA VAL A 162 -7.79 -3.26 -21.22
C VAL A 162 -8.47 -4.49 -21.83
N GLY A 163 -7.92 -4.98 -22.94
CA GLY A 163 -8.43 -6.12 -23.69
C GLY A 163 -9.59 -5.75 -24.61
N ASP A 164 -9.97 -6.68 -25.50
CA ASP A 164 -10.99 -6.44 -26.54
C ASP A 164 -12.35 -6.02 -25.96
N ARG A 165 -12.68 -6.57 -24.78
CA ARG A 165 -13.94 -6.29 -24.07
C ARG A 165 -13.84 -5.15 -23.05
N ARG A 166 -12.65 -4.56 -22.87
CA ARG A 166 -12.37 -3.50 -21.88
C ARG A 166 -12.80 -3.89 -20.47
N THR A 167 -12.51 -5.13 -20.10
CA THR A 167 -12.78 -5.75 -18.79
C THR A 167 -11.53 -5.97 -17.98
N ASP A 168 -10.37 -6.00 -18.64
CA ASP A 168 -9.19 -6.61 -18.08
C ASP A 168 -8.38 -5.57 -17.30
N ALA A 169 -7.82 -6.02 -16.17
CA ALA A 169 -6.87 -5.22 -15.42
C ALA A 169 -5.64 -4.90 -16.27
N ALA A 170 -5.01 -3.77 -16.00
CA ALA A 170 -3.82 -3.38 -16.73
C ALA A 170 -2.57 -4.08 -16.17
N HIS A 171 -1.79 -4.69 -17.05
CA HIS A 171 -0.45 -5.19 -16.69
C HIS A 171 0.53 -4.05 -16.51
N ASP A 172 0.40 -2.98 -17.29
CA ASP A 172 1.23 -1.78 -17.22
C ASP A 172 0.39 -0.59 -16.72
N VAL A 173 0.91 0.15 -15.74
CA VAL A 173 0.28 1.37 -15.22
C VAL A 173 1.25 2.54 -15.27
N SER A 174 0.75 3.71 -15.65
CA SER A 174 1.55 4.93 -15.79
C SER A 174 1.52 5.78 -14.52
N LEU A 175 2.65 6.44 -14.24
CA LEU A 175 2.77 7.54 -13.28
C LEU A 175 2.30 8.89 -13.84
N LEU A 176 2.18 9.02 -15.16
CA LEU A 176 1.84 10.27 -15.83
C LEU A 176 0.32 10.52 -15.81
N ARG A 177 -0.26 10.46 -14.61
CA ARG A 177 -1.69 10.66 -14.35
C ARG A 177 -1.90 11.16 -12.91
N PRO A 178 -3.03 11.83 -12.63
CA PRO A 178 -3.40 12.21 -11.27
C PRO A 178 -3.53 11.01 -10.32
N TRP A 179 -3.39 11.28 -9.02
CA TRP A 179 -3.82 10.36 -7.98
C TRP A 179 -5.33 10.43 -7.79
N ALA A 180 -5.99 9.27 -7.70
CA ALA A 180 -7.42 9.20 -7.44
C ALA A 180 -7.78 9.81 -6.07
N GLN A 181 -8.97 10.40 -6.00
CA GLN A 181 -9.50 10.98 -4.77
C GLN A 181 -9.50 9.95 -3.63
N GLY A 182 -8.85 10.32 -2.52
CA GLY A 182 -8.64 9.47 -1.35
C GLY A 182 -7.18 9.07 -1.10
N PHE A 183 -6.32 9.13 -2.11
CA PHE A 183 -4.91 8.74 -1.95
C PHE A 183 -4.07 9.81 -1.23
N VAL A 184 -4.36 11.08 -1.50
CA VAL A 184 -3.61 12.23 -0.94
C VAL A 184 -4.19 12.67 0.40
N ALA A 185 -5.52 12.71 0.51
CA ALA A 185 -6.25 13.09 1.71
C ALA A 185 -7.37 12.09 2.02
N TRP A 186 -7.51 11.74 3.30
CA TRP A 186 -8.55 10.82 3.75
C TRP A 186 -9.93 11.49 3.61
N PRO A 187 -10.93 10.87 2.97
CA PRO A 187 -12.22 11.52 2.82
C PRO A 187 -12.97 11.63 4.16
N ASP A 188 -13.67 12.74 4.37
CA ASP A 188 -14.37 13.02 5.62
C ASP A 188 -15.42 11.94 5.94
N GLY A 189 -15.32 11.37 7.15
CA GLY A 189 -16.24 10.33 7.63
C GLY A 189 -16.12 8.99 6.89
N ALA A 190 -15.08 8.80 6.07
CA ALA A 190 -14.89 7.56 5.33
C ALA A 190 -14.52 6.39 6.27
N PRO A 191 -15.20 5.24 6.18
CA PRO A 191 -14.89 4.08 7.01
C PRO A 191 -13.60 3.38 6.54
N GLY A 192 -12.77 2.97 7.49
CA GLY A 192 -11.58 2.15 7.23
C GLY A 192 -11.88 0.65 7.10
N ILE A 193 -10.80 -0.10 6.96
CA ILE A 193 -10.72 -1.56 7.08
C ILE A 193 -10.02 -1.83 8.44
N PRO A 194 -10.25 -2.94 9.18
CA PRO A 194 -11.15 -4.07 8.94
C PRO A 194 -12.60 -3.85 9.37
N HIS A 195 -13.52 -4.58 8.72
CA HIS A 195 -14.95 -4.60 9.05
C HIS A 195 -15.49 -6.04 9.02
N ALA A 196 -16.16 -6.43 10.11
CA ALA A 196 -16.76 -7.75 10.26
C ALA A 196 -18.29 -7.66 10.19
N SER A 197 -18.89 -8.23 9.16
CA SER A 197 -20.36 -8.34 9.08
C SER A 197 -20.89 -9.38 10.07
N PRO A 198 -22.12 -9.21 10.59
CA PRO A 198 -22.78 -10.19 11.47
C PRO A 198 -22.72 -11.59 10.88
N LEU A 199 -22.57 -12.64 11.69
CA LEU A 199 -22.53 -14.02 11.18
C LEU A 199 -23.79 -14.39 10.40
N LEU A 200 -23.67 -15.34 9.47
CA LEU A 200 -24.77 -15.87 8.64
C LEU A 200 -25.44 -14.85 7.69
N THR A 201 -24.82 -13.68 7.49
CA THR A 201 -25.22 -12.69 6.47
C THR A 201 -24.22 -12.66 5.33
N ARG A 202 -24.58 -12.07 4.18
CA ARG A 202 -23.56 -11.70 3.19
C ARG A 202 -22.59 -10.67 3.79
N PRO A 203 -21.28 -10.76 3.50
CA PRO A 203 -20.33 -9.72 3.86
C PRO A 203 -20.67 -8.40 3.19
N ARG A 204 -20.41 -7.33 3.93
CA ARG A 204 -20.56 -5.93 3.52
C ARG A 204 -19.19 -5.29 3.47
N TYR A 205 -19.04 -4.30 2.60
CA TYR A 205 -17.79 -3.56 2.42
C TYR A 205 -18.06 -2.06 2.56
N PRO A 206 -18.20 -1.54 3.80
CA PRO A 206 -18.61 -0.16 4.04
C PRO A 206 -17.71 0.88 3.35
N HIS A 207 -16.41 0.60 3.23
CA HIS A 207 -15.48 1.49 2.51
C HIS A 207 -15.81 1.60 1.03
N MET A 208 -16.14 0.49 0.34
CA MET A 208 -16.55 0.52 -1.06
C MET A 208 -17.96 1.10 -1.24
N GLU A 209 -18.89 0.76 -0.33
CA GLU A 209 -20.24 1.34 -0.30
C GLU A 209 -20.17 2.88 -0.17
N PHE A 210 -19.32 3.38 0.73
CA PHE A 210 -19.02 4.81 0.87
C PHE A 210 -18.40 5.39 -0.40
N ALA A 211 -17.40 4.70 -0.97
CA ALA A 211 -16.70 5.15 -2.17
C ALA A 211 -17.68 5.41 -3.32
N ARG A 212 -18.57 4.46 -3.57
CA ARG A 212 -19.60 4.58 -4.60
C ARG A 212 -20.59 5.71 -4.30
N ALA A 213 -21.06 5.82 -3.06
CA ALA A 213 -22.03 6.82 -2.66
C ALA A 213 -21.48 8.26 -2.69
N ARG A 214 -20.17 8.43 -2.45
CA ARG A 214 -19.53 9.75 -2.36
C ARG A 214 -18.74 10.15 -3.58
N GLY A 215 -18.48 9.24 -4.51
CA GLY A 215 -17.60 9.49 -5.64
C GLY A 215 -16.18 9.72 -5.16
N VAL A 216 -15.61 8.73 -4.47
CA VAL A 216 -14.17 8.65 -4.17
C VAL A 216 -13.63 7.29 -4.65
N SER A 217 -12.31 7.16 -4.77
CA SER A 217 -11.67 5.95 -5.29
C SER A 217 -12.15 4.73 -4.54
N LYS A 218 -12.41 3.59 -5.20
CA LYS A 218 -12.72 2.36 -4.45
C LYS A 218 -11.53 1.89 -3.59
N LYS A 219 -10.33 2.39 -3.90
CA LYS A 219 -9.06 1.99 -3.30
C LYS A 219 -8.54 2.93 -2.20
N TYR A 220 -9.29 3.97 -1.80
CA TYR A 220 -8.83 4.95 -0.80
C TYR A 220 -8.42 4.33 0.55
N ALA A 221 -9.04 3.20 0.93
CA ALA A 221 -8.75 2.50 2.17
C ALA A 221 -7.71 1.37 2.00
N SER A 222 -7.26 1.11 0.77
CA SER A 222 -6.31 0.04 0.45
C SER A 222 -4.92 0.57 0.14
N SER A 223 -4.76 1.85 -0.20
CA SER A 223 -3.50 2.43 -0.65
C SER A 223 -3.48 3.95 -0.53
N GLY A 224 -2.29 4.54 -0.66
CA GLY A 224 -2.07 5.98 -0.66
C GLY A 224 -1.61 6.54 0.69
N TRP A 225 -0.91 7.67 0.61
CA TRP A 225 -0.36 8.43 1.75
C TRP A 225 -1.38 8.62 2.86
N ALA A 226 -2.61 8.98 2.51
CA ALA A 226 -3.66 9.31 3.46
C ALA A 226 -4.03 8.17 4.41
N ALA A 227 -4.01 6.92 3.91
CA ALA A 227 -4.51 5.76 4.64
C ALA A 227 -3.53 5.29 5.71
N PHE A 228 -2.23 5.22 5.39
CA PHE A 228 -1.26 4.51 6.21
C PHE A 228 -0.04 5.34 6.64
N GLU A 229 0.71 5.88 5.68
CA GLU A 229 1.98 6.53 6.01
C GLU A 229 1.75 7.89 6.68
N ARG A 230 0.69 8.63 6.31
CA ARG A 230 0.37 9.92 6.90
C ARG A 230 0.04 9.81 8.39
N PRO A 231 -0.89 8.96 8.86
CA PRO A 231 -1.18 8.90 10.30
C PRO A 231 0.04 8.48 11.13
N PHE A 232 0.89 7.59 10.61
CA PHE A 232 2.15 7.25 11.28
C PHE A 232 3.13 8.42 11.33
N ALA A 233 3.29 9.17 10.24
CA ALA A 233 4.13 10.36 10.20
C ALA A 233 3.65 11.45 11.19
N LEU A 234 2.34 11.66 11.29
CA LEU A 234 1.74 12.56 12.27
C LEU A 234 1.97 12.09 13.71
N TRP A 235 1.87 10.77 13.94
CA TRP A 235 2.20 10.17 15.23
C TRP A 235 3.68 10.41 15.58
N CYS A 236 4.62 10.10 14.68
CA CYS A 236 6.05 10.35 14.89
C CYS A 236 6.32 11.82 15.23
N ALA A 237 5.75 12.75 14.47
CA ALA A 237 5.90 14.18 14.74
C ALA A 237 5.37 14.57 16.14
N ALA A 238 4.25 13.98 16.58
CA ALA A 238 3.68 14.23 17.90
C ALA A 238 4.55 13.65 19.03
N GLN A 239 5.30 12.59 18.74
CA GLN A 239 6.23 11.96 19.67
C GLN A 239 7.64 12.59 19.67
N GLY A 240 7.90 13.57 18.79
CA GLY A 240 9.21 14.19 18.61
C GLY A 240 10.21 13.31 17.83
N ILE A 241 9.72 12.36 17.05
CA ILE A 241 10.52 11.46 16.21
C ILE A 241 10.66 12.10 14.82
N GLY A 242 11.88 12.52 14.47
CA GLY A 242 12.20 13.08 13.17
C GLY A 242 12.26 12.01 12.07
N LEU A 243 11.69 12.33 10.91
CA LEU A 243 11.63 11.46 9.74
C LEU A 243 12.14 12.19 8.50
N ASP A 244 13.04 11.54 7.77
CA ASP A 244 13.22 11.80 6.35
C ASP A 244 12.28 10.90 5.53
N TYR A 245 12.03 11.26 4.27
CA TYR A 245 11.10 10.56 3.38
C TYR A 245 11.79 10.21 2.07
N MET A 246 11.51 9.00 1.58
CA MET A 246 11.87 8.57 0.24
C MET A 246 10.80 7.65 -0.34
N THR A 247 10.79 7.52 -1.66
CA THR A 247 9.88 6.61 -2.35
C THR A 247 10.55 5.27 -2.60
N GLN A 248 9.76 4.20 -2.83
CA GLN A 248 10.32 2.96 -3.39
C GLN A 248 11.03 3.18 -4.74
N HIS A 249 10.63 4.19 -5.51
CA HIS A 249 11.29 4.57 -6.77
C HIS A 249 12.71 5.11 -6.53
N ASP A 250 12.94 5.85 -5.44
CA ASP A 250 14.27 6.25 -5.00
C ASP A 250 15.11 5.03 -4.57
N LEU A 251 14.49 4.07 -3.87
CA LEU A 251 15.13 2.82 -3.48
C LEU A 251 15.52 1.97 -4.70
N HIS A 252 14.67 1.93 -5.72
CA HIS A 252 14.94 1.22 -6.98
C HIS A 252 16.18 1.78 -7.69
N ARG A 253 16.25 3.11 -7.85
CA ARG A 253 17.39 3.78 -8.51
C ARG A 253 18.66 3.73 -7.66
N GLY A 254 18.51 3.91 -6.35
CA GLY A 254 19.59 4.13 -5.40
C GLY A 254 19.68 3.03 -4.35
N GLY A 255 19.82 3.44 -3.09
CA GLY A 255 19.89 2.58 -1.92
C GLY A 255 19.57 3.39 -0.67
N LEU A 256 19.72 2.76 0.50
CA LEU A 256 19.46 3.40 1.79
C LEU A 256 20.75 4.00 2.35
N ALA A 257 20.77 5.32 2.55
CA ALA A 257 21.88 6.05 3.19
C ALA A 257 21.65 6.28 4.70
N TYR A 258 20.80 5.48 5.32
CA TYR A 258 20.33 5.65 6.70
C TYR A 258 20.67 4.41 7.53
N ASP A 259 20.84 4.57 8.85
CA ASP A 259 21.00 3.41 9.74
C ASP A 259 19.69 2.64 9.90
N ARG A 260 18.56 3.35 9.82
CA ARG A 260 17.22 2.82 10.08
C ARG A 260 16.23 3.26 9.02
N ALA A 261 15.35 2.35 8.66
CA ALA A 261 14.23 2.61 7.77
C ALA A 261 12.92 2.14 8.41
N VAL A 262 11.82 2.79 8.05
CA VAL A 262 10.46 2.36 8.40
C VAL A 262 9.59 2.24 7.15
N ILE A 263 8.77 1.19 7.11
CA ILE A 263 7.72 0.98 6.12
C ILE A 263 6.40 0.77 6.88
N VAL A 264 5.31 1.36 6.39
CA VAL A 264 4.04 1.42 7.12
C VAL A 264 2.87 1.09 6.20
N GLY A 265 1.91 0.32 6.70
CA GLY A 265 0.66 0.03 6.01
C GLY A 265 0.79 -1.05 4.97
N HIS A 266 0.72 -0.67 3.70
CA HIS A 266 0.53 -1.62 2.62
C HIS A 266 1.59 -1.49 1.52
N ASP A 267 2.67 -2.25 1.65
CA ASP A 267 3.82 -2.27 0.73
C ASP A 267 3.86 -3.56 -0.11
N GLU A 268 2.78 -3.86 -0.83
CA GLU A 268 2.60 -5.13 -1.54
C GLU A 268 3.43 -5.26 -2.83
N TYR A 269 3.71 -4.16 -3.52
CA TYR A 269 4.33 -4.17 -4.84
C TYR A 269 5.79 -3.71 -4.79
N TRP A 270 6.71 -4.61 -5.11
CA TRP A 270 8.16 -4.37 -5.06
C TRP A 270 8.85 -4.85 -6.34
N SER A 271 9.84 -4.09 -6.81
CA SER A 271 10.71 -4.58 -7.87
C SER A 271 11.86 -5.43 -7.31
N TRP A 272 12.44 -6.28 -8.16
CA TRP A 272 13.66 -7.02 -7.82
C TRP A 272 14.78 -6.10 -7.33
N ASP A 273 15.03 -5.00 -8.04
CA ASP A 273 16.12 -4.08 -7.68
C ASP A 273 15.88 -3.38 -6.34
N MET A 274 14.64 -3.05 -5.97
CA MET A 274 14.33 -2.54 -4.63
C MET A 274 14.69 -3.55 -3.54
N ARG A 275 14.37 -4.84 -3.75
CA ARG A 275 14.75 -5.91 -2.81
C ARG A 275 16.25 -6.12 -2.76
N ASP A 276 16.98 -6.04 -3.89
CA ASP A 276 18.45 -6.12 -3.89
C ASP A 276 19.10 -5.03 -3.04
N ARG A 277 18.57 -3.82 -3.12
CA ARG A 277 19.08 -2.67 -2.34
C ARG A 277 18.76 -2.79 -0.86
N LEU A 278 17.55 -3.24 -0.54
CA LEU A 278 17.16 -3.49 0.85
C LEU A 278 18.00 -4.61 1.47
N ASP A 279 18.14 -5.74 0.76
CA ASP A 279 18.93 -6.88 1.18
C ASP A 279 20.39 -6.49 1.43
N ALA A 280 21.03 -5.80 0.48
CA ALA A 280 22.42 -5.35 0.62
C ALA A 280 22.63 -4.38 1.78
N TRP A 281 21.63 -3.54 2.07
CA TRP A 281 21.66 -2.62 3.20
C TRP A 281 21.48 -3.33 4.55
N LEU A 282 20.55 -4.30 4.64
CA LEU A 282 20.39 -5.17 5.80
C LEU A 282 21.67 -5.96 6.07
N ASP A 283 22.25 -6.56 5.03
CA ASP A 283 23.47 -7.36 5.15
C ASP A 283 24.65 -6.53 5.72
N GLN A 284 24.66 -5.22 5.46
CA GLN A 284 25.66 -4.28 5.97
C GLN A 284 25.39 -3.76 7.39
N GLY A 285 24.22 -4.01 7.98
CA GLY A 285 23.88 -3.58 9.35
C GLY A 285 22.65 -2.68 9.46
N GLY A 286 21.93 -2.44 8.35
CA GLY A 286 20.69 -1.70 8.37
C GLY A 286 19.62 -2.31 9.27
N GLN A 287 18.76 -1.47 9.86
CA GLN A 287 17.66 -1.91 10.72
C GLN A 287 16.31 -1.44 10.19
N LEU A 288 15.47 -2.37 9.75
CA LEU A 288 14.13 -2.09 9.25
C LEU A 288 13.08 -2.32 10.35
N ALA A 289 12.24 -1.31 10.61
CA ALA A 289 10.96 -1.50 11.29
C ALA A 289 9.85 -1.52 10.23
N ARG A 290 9.15 -2.64 10.09
CA ARG A 290 8.05 -2.79 9.13
C ARG A 290 6.74 -2.95 9.87
N PHE A 291 5.97 -1.87 9.90
CA PHE A 291 4.60 -1.80 10.42
C PHE A 291 3.60 -1.93 9.26
N ALA A 292 3.82 -2.92 8.41
CA ALA A 292 3.12 -3.13 7.16
C ALA A 292 2.84 -4.61 6.92
N GLY A 293 1.88 -4.92 6.04
CA GLY A 293 1.47 -6.27 5.66
C GLY A 293 1.38 -6.45 4.14
N ASN A 294 1.05 -7.69 3.75
CA ASN A 294 0.86 -8.13 2.38
C ASN A 294 2.11 -8.02 1.48
N PHE A 295 3.28 -8.46 1.94
CA PHE A 295 4.46 -8.46 1.05
C PHE A 295 4.35 -9.58 0.00
N TYR A 296 3.87 -9.25 -1.21
CA TYR A 296 3.29 -10.25 -2.11
C TYR A 296 3.83 -10.23 -3.55
N TRP A 297 3.76 -9.08 -4.24
CA TRP A 297 3.98 -9.02 -5.69
C TRP A 297 5.38 -8.54 -6.06
N GLN A 298 6.01 -9.28 -6.98
CA GLN A 298 7.12 -8.79 -7.77
C GLN A 298 6.60 -7.94 -8.94
N THR A 299 7.20 -6.75 -9.11
CA THR A 299 6.98 -5.84 -10.24
C THR A 299 8.26 -5.56 -11.02
N ARG A 300 8.09 -4.91 -12.17
CA ARG A 300 9.18 -4.23 -12.89
C ARG A 300 8.84 -2.76 -13.02
N LEU A 301 9.87 -1.91 -13.01
CA LEU A 301 9.76 -0.51 -13.40
C LEU A 301 10.49 -0.30 -14.72
N SER A 302 9.95 0.56 -15.58
CA SER A 302 10.67 1.06 -16.77
C SER A 302 11.91 1.85 -16.37
N GLN A 303 12.86 2.06 -17.29
CA GLN A 303 14.12 2.75 -17.00
C GLN A 303 13.92 4.20 -16.52
N ASP A 304 12.93 4.90 -17.08
CA ASP A 304 12.52 6.25 -16.65
C ASP A 304 11.73 6.24 -15.32
N LEU A 305 11.37 5.05 -14.84
CA LEU A 305 10.47 4.75 -13.74
C LEU A 305 9.02 5.24 -13.90
N LEU A 306 8.58 5.58 -15.10
CA LEU A 306 7.24 6.11 -15.34
C LEU A 306 6.17 5.04 -15.52
N THR A 307 6.58 3.78 -15.72
CA THR A 307 5.67 2.65 -15.94
C THR A 307 6.00 1.52 -14.95
N GLN A 308 4.98 1.03 -14.26
CA GLN A 308 5.06 -0.19 -13.44
C GLN A 308 4.35 -1.33 -14.16
N THR A 309 5.03 -2.47 -14.25
CA THR A 309 4.50 -3.70 -14.85
C THR A 309 4.26 -4.78 -13.79
N CYS A 310 3.10 -5.42 -13.81
CA CYS A 310 2.79 -6.63 -13.05
C CYS A 310 1.78 -7.53 -13.78
N TRP A 311 2.20 -8.76 -14.09
CA TRP A 311 1.35 -9.75 -14.75
C TRP A 311 0.57 -10.64 -13.76
N LYS A 312 0.92 -10.60 -12.46
CA LYS A 312 0.27 -11.35 -11.37
C LYS A 312 0.21 -12.86 -11.68
N VAL A 313 -0.98 -13.39 -11.98
CA VAL A 313 -1.22 -14.80 -12.38
C VAL A 313 -1.29 -15.00 -13.90
N GLY A 314 -1.12 -13.92 -14.68
CA GLY A 314 -1.15 -13.92 -16.13
C GLY A 314 0.15 -14.41 -16.78
N ASP A 315 0.14 -14.50 -18.12
CA ASP A 315 1.29 -15.00 -18.87
C ASP A 315 2.31 -13.89 -19.18
N ASP A 316 3.17 -13.59 -18.20
CA ASP A 316 4.24 -12.61 -18.39
C ASP A 316 5.20 -13.03 -19.55
N PRO A 317 5.49 -12.14 -20.51
CA PRO A 317 6.45 -12.41 -21.58
C PRO A 317 7.87 -12.58 -21.07
N VAL A 318 8.21 -12.03 -19.89
CA VAL A 318 9.50 -12.27 -19.24
C VAL A 318 9.44 -13.57 -18.45
N ARG A 319 10.40 -14.46 -18.72
CA ARG A 319 10.53 -15.77 -18.05
C ARG A 319 11.62 -15.75 -16.99
N GLY A 320 11.57 -16.73 -16.08
CA GLY A 320 12.56 -16.90 -15.01
C GLY A 320 12.42 -15.89 -13.86
N PRO A 321 13.49 -15.65 -13.07
CA PRO A 321 13.40 -14.94 -11.80
C PRO A 321 12.86 -13.51 -11.87
N ARG A 322 12.93 -12.86 -13.04
CA ARG A 322 12.47 -11.47 -13.28
C ARG A 322 11.03 -11.37 -13.77
N ARG A 323 10.29 -12.49 -13.83
CA ARG A 323 8.86 -12.52 -14.09
C ARG A 323 8.08 -11.81 -12.98
N THR A 324 7.06 -11.04 -13.32
CA THR A 324 6.21 -10.35 -12.35
C THR A 324 5.04 -11.23 -11.91
N THR A 325 5.18 -11.78 -10.71
CA THR A 325 4.21 -12.67 -10.06
C THR A 325 4.47 -12.65 -8.56
N TYR A 326 3.95 -13.61 -7.80
CA TYR A 326 4.21 -13.77 -6.37
C TYR A 326 5.71 -13.89 -6.10
N TRP A 327 6.21 -13.26 -5.04
CA TRP A 327 7.58 -13.49 -4.58
C TRP A 327 7.84 -14.94 -4.21
N ASP A 328 6.84 -15.62 -3.67
CA ASP A 328 6.92 -17.01 -3.24
C ASP A 328 6.64 -18.02 -4.36
N ALA A 329 6.42 -17.56 -5.60
CA ALA A 329 6.36 -18.45 -6.74
C ALA A 329 7.72 -19.16 -6.92
N PRO A 330 7.76 -20.50 -7.03
CA PRO A 330 9.01 -21.26 -7.15
C PRO A 330 9.92 -20.78 -8.30
N GLU A 331 9.33 -20.31 -9.40
CA GLU A 331 10.04 -19.79 -10.57
C GLU A 331 10.76 -18.45 -10.33
N VAL A 332 10.35 -17.68 -9.32
CA VAL A 332 11.05 -16.45 -8.91
C VAL A 332 12.31 -16.80 -8.13
N GLY A 333 12.29 -17.91 -7.37
CA GLY A 333 13.43 -18.40 -6.61
C GLY A 333 13.90 -17.46 -5.49
N ARG A 334 13.03 -16.54 -5.04
CA ARG A 334 13.34 -15.52 -4.03
C ARG A 334 12.11 -15.23 -3.15
N PRO A 335 11.70 -16.19 -2.29
CA PRO A 335 10.52 -16.02 -1.45
C PRO A 335 10.64 -14.79 -0.54
N ALA A 336 9.50 -14.25 -0.14
CA ALA A 336 9.42 -13.00 0.63
C ALA A 336 10.15 -13.10 1.98
N VAL A 337 10.04 -14.26 2.65
CA VAL A 337 10.68 -14.55 3.94
C VAL A 337 12.20 -14.37 3.92
N ALA A 338 12.85 -14.56 2.76
CA ALA A 338 14.29 -14.38 2.64
C ALA A 338 14.71 -12.93 2.97
N THR A 339 13.88 -11.95 2.59
CA THR A 339 14.11 -10.52 2.86
C THR A 339 13.41 -10.06 4.13
N MET A 340 12.11 -10.33 4.25
CA MET A 340 11.25 -9.72 5.28
C MET A 340 11.04 -10.61 6.52
N GLY A 341 11.53 -11.85 6.51
CA GLY A 341 11.27 -12.86 7.55
C GLY A 341 9.87 -13.45 7.52
N LEU A 342 8.90 -12.72 6.94
CA LEU A 342 7.49 -13.08 6.81
C LEU A 342 7.04 -12.90 5.34
N THR A 343 5.90 -13.48 4.99
CA THR A 343 5.27 -13.42 3.66
C THR A 343 3.76 -13.24 3.77
N GLY A 344 3.16 -12.48 2.84
CA GLY A 344 1.70 -12.43 2.73
C GLY A 344 1.08 -13.77 2.31
N SER A 345 1.84 -14.65 1.65
CA SER A 345 1.34 -15.94 1.11
C SER A 345 0.94 -16.96 2.19
N MET A 346 1.15 -16.65 3.46
CA MET A 346 0.86 -17.51 4.61
C MET A 346 -0.45 -17.13 5.33
N GLY A 347 -1.42 -16.56 4.62
CA GLY A 347 -2.77 -16.33 5.13
C GLY A 347 -3.46 -15.10 4.57
N VAL A 348 -2.70 -14.10 4.13
CA VAL A 348 -3.15 -12.80 3.60
C VAL A 348 -4.15 -12.09 4.50
N TYR A 349 -5.39 -12.54 4.65
CA TYR A 349 -6.47 -11.74 5.22
C TYR A 349 -6.82 -12.04 6.68
N ALA A 350 -7.13 -10.97 7.40
CA ALA A 350 -7.75 -11.01 8.73
C ALA A 350 -8.74 -9.84 8.91
N GLY A 351 -9.87 -10.08 9.56
CA GLY A 351 -10.85 -9.00 9.82
C GLY A 351 -11.57 -8.47 8.56
N TRP A 352 -11.38 -9.09 7.39
CA TRP A 352 -11.92 -8.61 6.11
C TRP A 352 -12.72 -9.69 5.40
N SER A 353 -13.84 -9.31 4.77
CA SER A 353 -14.84 -10.25 4.24
C SER A 353 -15.29 -11.29 5.30
N ARG A 354 -15.13 -12.60 5.05
CA ARG A 354 -15.22 -13.70 6.03
C ARG A 354 -13.87 -14.33 6.35
N CYS A 355 -12.79 -13.69 5.93
CA CYS A 355 -11.45 -14.17 6.23
C CYS A 355 -11.05 -13.77 7.64
N ALA A 356 -11.14 -14.73 8.57
CA ALA A 356 -10.92 -14.50 10.02
C ALA A 356 -11.62 -13.22 10.54
N ALA A 357 -12.82 -12.92 10.02
CA ALA A 357 -13.51 -11.65 10.26
C ALA A 357 -13.88 -11.43 11.74
N HIS A 358 -14.14 -12.51 12.45
CA HIS A 358 -14.46 -12.52 13.89
C HIS A 358 -13.29 -13.08 14.72
N GLY A 359 -12.06 -12.94 14.21
CA GLY A 359 -10.84 -13.30 14.93
C GLY A 359 -10.54 -12.37 16.11
N SER A 360 -9.35 -12.50 16.68
CA SER A 360 -8.90 -11.72 17.85
C SER A 360 -8.88 -10.21 17.61
N GLY A 361 -8.67 -9.77 16.36
CA GLY A 361 -8.43 -8.37 16.01
C GLY A 361 -7.06 -7.84 16.47
N GLY A 362 -6.27 -8.64 17.19
CA GLY A 362 -4.95 -8.27 17.67
C GLY A 362 -4.02 -9.47 17.70
N PHE A 363 -2.76 -9.24 18.05
CA PHE A 363 -1.76 -10.31 18.10
C PHE A 363 -1.77 -10.98 19.47
N ALA A 364 -1.98 -12.30 19.52
CA ALA A 364 -1.79 -13.07 20.75
C ALA A 364 -0.29 -13.17 21.05
N VAL A 365 0.12 -12.75 22.25
CA VAL A 365 1.52 -12.63 22.67
C VAL A 365 2.06 -14.00 23.10
N TYR A 366 3.22 -14.38 22.57
CA TYR A 366 3.90 -15.64 22.94
C TYR A 366 5.24 -15.42 23.63
N ARG A 367 5.86 -14.25 23.48
CA ARG A 367 7.17 -13.92 24.09
C ARG A 367 7.14 -12.54 24.75
N PRO A 368 6.42 -12.39 25.89
CA PRO A 368 6.29 -11.10 26.58
C PRO A 368 7.61 -10.48 27.05
N GLU A 369 8.67 -11.30 27.20
CA GLU A 369 10.02 -10.88 27.54
C GLU A 369 10.79 -10.22 26.39
N HIS A 370 10.27 -10.28 25.16
CA HIS A 370 10.89 -9.65 24.00
C HIS A 370 11.00 -8.13 24.19
N TRP A 371 12.09 -7.53 23.70
CA TRP A 371 12.39 -6.12 23.93
C TRP A 371 11.27 -5.20 23.43
N SER A 372 10.59 -5.55 22.34
CA SER A 372 9.51 -4.74 21.76
C SER A 372 8.25 -4.69 22.63
N LEU A 373 8.09 -5.63 23.57
CA LEU A 373 6.95 -5.69 24.49
C LEU A 373 7.28 -5.10 25.87
N ARG A 374 8.50 -4.58 26.06
CA ARG A 374 8.90 -4.00 27.33
C ARG A 374 7.95 -2.86 27.73
N GLU A 375 7.58 -2.82 29.00
CA GLU A 375 6.69 -1.80 29.59
C GLU A 375 5.27 -1.75 28.99
N THR A 376 4.88 -2.70 28.13
CA THR A 376 3.49 -2.80 27.66
C THR A 376 2.56 -3.33 28.76
N GLY A 377 3.10 -4.15 29.68
CA GLY A 377 2.34 -4.86 30.70
C GLY A 377 1.68 -6.15 30.19
N LEU A 378 1.87 -6.50 28.91
CA LEU A 378 1.30 -7.70 28.30
C LEU A 378 2.10 -8.96 28.69
N GLY A 379 1.38 -10.03 29.01
CA GLY A 379 1.90 -11.35 29.30
C GLY A 379 1.67 -12.36 28.18
N TYR A 380 2.12 -13.59 28.41
CA TYR A 380 1.86 -14.72 27.50
C TYR A 380 0.36 -14.99 27.39
N GLY A 381 -0.17 -15.01 26.17
CA GLY A 381 -1.58 -15.22 25.86
C GLY A 381 -2.43 -13.95 25.81
N ASP A 382 -1.92 -12.80 26.28
CA ASP A 382 -2.61 -11.52 26.14
C ASP A 382 -2.66 -11.08 24.67
N VAL A 383 -3.64 -10.24 24.32
CA VAL A 383 -3.86 -9.79 22.95
C VAL A 383 -3.50 -8.32 22.79
N LEU A 384 -2.47 -8.05 21.99
CA LEU A 384 -2.01 -6.72 21.64
C LEU A 384 -2.88 -6.12 20.53
N GLY A 385 -3.46 -4.93 20.73
CA GLY A 385 -4.07 -4.16 19.65
C GLY A 385 -5.48 -4.58 19.24
N ALA A 386 -6.15 -5.41 20.05
CA ALA A 386 -7.47 -5.95 19.70
C ALA A 386 -8.55 -4.87 19.57
N SER A 387 -8.53 -3.86 20.44
CA SER A 387 -9.50 -2.76 20.40
C SER A 387 -9.39 -1.95 19.11
N ALA A 388 -8.16 -1.62 18.72
CA ALA A 388 -7.91 -0.92 17.46
C ALA A 388 -7.85 -1.83 16.24
N LYS A 389 -8.10 -3.14 16.39
CA LYS A 389 -8.08 -4.12 15.30
C LYS A 389 -6.77 -4.10 14.48
N VAL A 390 -5.63 -3.99 15.15
CA VAL A 390 -4.32 -3.84 14.48
C VAL A 390 -3.84 -5.10 13.75
N PHE A 391 -4.47 -6.24 14.02
CA PHE A 391 -4.31 -7.47 13.23
C PHE A 391 -5.46 -7.53 12.23
N GLY A 392 -5.26 -6.96 11.04
CA GLY A 392 -6.39 -6.76 10.15
C GLY A 392 -6.04 -6.32 8.75
N TYR A 393 -7.09 -6.34 7.92
CA TYR A 393 -7.06 -6.21 6.47
C TYR A 393 -6.21 -7.32 5.86
N GLU A 394 -4.90 -7.10 5.80
CA GLU A 394 -3.92 -8.05 5.31
C GLU A 394 -2.73 -8.16 6.27
N VAL A 395 -2.18 -9.37 6.37
CA VAL A 395 -1.15 -9.78 7.31
C VAL A 395 -0.13 -10.70 6.66
N ASP A 396 1.10 -10.65 7.18
CA ASP A 396 2.19 -11.53 6.75
C ASP A 396 2.49 -12.59 7.81
N GLY A 397 2.65 -13.82 7.38
CA GLY A 397 2.94 -14.98 8.21
C GLY A 397 4.21 -15.71 7.79
N VAL A 398 4.35 -16.94 8.27
CA VAL A 398 5.45 -17.85 7.93
C VAL A 398 4.99 -19.30 8.08
N GLU A 399 5.68 -20.24 7.45
CA GLU A 399 5.49 -21.67 7.76
C GLU A 399 5.77 -21.90 9.25
N LEU A 400 4.78 -22.45 9.96
CA LEU A 400 4.66 -22.33 11.41
C LEU A 400 4.70 -23.70 12.10
N GLY A 401 5.64 -23.85 13.05
CA GLY A 401 5.67 -24.93 14.03
C GLY A 401 5.31 -24.46 15.44
N LEU A 402 4.81 -25.37 16.28
CA LEU A 402 4.59 -25.13 17.72
C LEU A 402 5.39 -26.13 18.55
N LYS A 403 6.19 -25.63 19.49
CA LYS A 403 6.96 -26.47 20.43
C LYS A 403 6.85 -25.93 21.85
N HIS A 404 6.34 -26.76 22.76
CA HIS A 404 6.09 -26.40 24.16
C HIS A 404 5.27 -25.10 24.34
N GLY A 405 4.30 -24.87 23.45
CA GLY A 405 3.46 -23.66 23.47
C GLY A 405 4.05 -22.45 22.75
N LEU A 406 5.30 -22.51 22.28
CA LEU A 406 5.94 -21.40 21.57
C LEU A 406 5.94 -21.61 20.05
N PRO A 407 5.57 -20.59 19.26
CA PRO A 407 5.68 -20.61 17.80
C PRO A 407 7.12 -20.44 17.35
N PHE A 408 7.50 -21.12 16.28
CA PHE A 408 8.76 -20.97 15.58
C PHE A 408 8.55 -21.13 14.06
N ALA A 409 9.42 -20.54 13.25
CA ALA A 409 9.37 -20.70 11.81
C ALA A 409 10.08 -21.99 11.36
N GLU A 410 9.47 -22.68 10.40
CA GLU A 410 9.99 -23.91 9.77
C GLU A 410 10.49 -23.66 8.33
N ASP A 411 10.81 -22.42 8.00
CA ASP A 411 11.13 -22.02 6.62
C ASP A 411 12.64 -22.04 6.33
N ALA A 412 13.04 -22.91 5.40
CA ALA A 412 14.43 -23.08 4.98
C ALA A 412 14.99 -21.91 4.14
N ALA A 413 14.14 -21.01 3.63
CA ALA A 413 14.58 -19.87 2.84
C ALA A 413 14.98 -18.65 3.69
N LEU A 414 14.75 -18.69 5.00
CA LEU A 414 15.27 -17.69 5.94
C LEU A 414 16.81 -17.64 5.86
N GLN A 415 17.35 -16.42 5.79
CA GLN A 415 18.79 -16.14 5.72
C GLN A 415 19.42 -15.89 7.10
N GLY A 416 18.67 -16.17 8.17
CA GLY A 416 19.09 -16.02 9.55
C GLY A 416 17.93 -16.31 10.52
N PRO A 417 18.15 -16.16 11.85
CA PRO A 417 17.14 -16.52 12.84
C PRO A 417 15.94 -15.58 12.83
N LEU A 418 14.75 -16.17 12.92
CA LEU A 418 13.47 -15.49 13.12
C LEU A 418 12.87 -15.86 14.48
N GLN A 419 12.53 -14.86 15.30
CA GLN A 419 11.81 -15.04 16.55
C GLN A 419 10.40 -14.45 16.43
N ILE A 420 9.40 -15.32 16.43
CA ILE A 420 7.98 -14.92 16.44
C ILE A 420 7.64 -14.42 17.85
N VAL A 421 7.23 -13.16 17.97
CA VAL A 421 6.90 -12.52 19.26
C VAL A 421 5.43 -12.68 19.61
N ALA A 422 4.57 -12.46 18.62
CA ALA A 422 3.12 -12.58 18.74
C ALA A 422 2.52 -13.00 17.39
N MET A 423 1.38 -13.68 17.37
CA MET A 423 0.73 -14.11 16.14
C MET A 423 -0.78 -14.28 16.30
N SER A 424 -1.51 -14.39 15.20
CA SER A 424 -2.90 -14.84 15.19
C SER A 424 -3.25 -15.55 13.87
N PRO A 425 -4.29 -16.38 13.84
CA PRO A 425 -4.72 -17.05 12.61
C PRO A 425 -5.19 -16.07 11.53
N ALA A 426 -4.88 -16.37 10.27
CA ALA A 426 -5.32 -15.66 9.07
C ALA A 426 -5.75 -16.66 7.99
N THR A 427 -6.47 -16.21 6.96
CA THR A 427 -6.96 -17.12 5.91
C THR A 427 -7.20 -16.42 4.59
N THR A 428 -6.82 -17.06 3.48
CA THR A 428 -7.13 -16.60 2.11
C THR A 428 -8.52 -17.04 1.66
N LEU A 429 -9.19 -17.89 2.44
CA LEU A 429 -10.51 -18.42 2.16
C LEU A 429 -11.58 -17.69 2.97
N SER A 430 -12.58 -17.15 2.27
CA SER A 430 -13.78 -16.57 2.85
C SER A 430 -14.82 -17.65 3.17
N HIS A 431 -14.93 -17.99 4.45
CA HIS A 431 -15.83 -19.05 4.92
C HIS A 431 -17.31 -18.69 4.76
N HIS A 432 -18.13 -19.65 4.34
CA HIS A 432 -19.59 -19.56 4.29
C HIS A 432 -20.23 -20.92 4.59
N VAL A 433 -21.45 -20.92 5.13
CA VAL A 433 -22.22 -22.16 5.39
C VAL A 433 -23.25 -22.46 4.30
N SER A 434 -23.61 -21.46 3.49
CA SER A 434 -24.65 -21.57 2.47
C SER A 434 -24.47 -20.54 1.36
N SER A 435 -25.32 -20.60 0.33
CA SER A 435 -25.37 -19.54 -0.70
C SER A 435 -25.88 -18.20 -0.16
N ALA A 436 -26.54 -18.17 1.00
CA ALA A 436 -27.12 -16.96 1.58
C ALA A 436 -26.05 -16.05 2.21
N ASP A 437 -24.96 -16.60 2.74
CA ASP A 437 -23.87 -15.89 3.41
C ASP A 437 -22.56 -15.91 2.61
N ARG A 438 -22.57 -16.49 1.40
CA ARG A 438 -21.42 -16.56 0.51
C ARG A 438 -20.94 -15.18 0.08
N ASP A 439 -19.64 -14.95 0.21
CA ASP A 439 -18.94 -13.81 -0.39
C ASP A 439 -18.67 -14.08 -1.88
N LEU A 440 -18.96 -13.09 -2.72
CA LEU A 440 -18.73 -13.15 -4.16
C LEU A 440 -17.48 -12.37 -4.59
N PHE A 441 -16.85 -11.63 -3.66
CA PHE A 441 -15.67 -10.84 -3.96
C PHE A 441 -14.38 -11.61 -3.68
N ILE A 442 -14.07 -11.94 -2.42
CA ILE A 442 -12.89 -12.74 -2.07
C ILE A 442 -13.17 -14.22 -2.34
N GLY A 443 -14.22 -14.74 -1.71
CA GLY A 443 -14.66 -16.13 -1.91
C GLY A 443 -13.53 -17.15 -1.70
N HIS A 444 -13.16 -17.85 -2.78
CA HIS A 444 -12.13 -18.90 -2.79
C HIS A 444 -10.98 -18.63 -3.78
N LEU A 445 -11.07 -17.56 -4.57
CA LEU A 445 -10.19 -17.36 -5.73
C LEU A 445 -8.73 -17.16 -5.30
N ASP A 446 -8.48 -16.35 -4.27
CA ASP A 446 -7.12 -16.10 -3.79
C ASP A 446 -6.47 -17.37 -3.20
N ALA A 447 -7.27 -18.22 -2.54
CA ALA A 447 -6.79 -19.50 -2.04
C ALA A 447 -6.43 -20.47 -3.19
N GLU A 448 -7.23 -20.49 -4.26
CA GLU A 448 -6.96 -21.29 -5.45
C GLU A 448 -5.73 -20.79 -6.23
N ASP A 449 -5.59 -19.48 -6.38
CA ASP A 449 -4.45 -18.87 -7.04
C ASP A 449 -3.16 -19.13 -6.29
N THR A 450 -3.17 -18.95 -4.97
CA THR A 450 -2.05 -19.30 -4.08
C THR A 450 -1.71 -20.79 -4.19
N ALA A 451 -2.73 -21.67 -4.15
CA ALA A 451 -2.52 -23.11 -4.28
C ALA A 451 -1.89 -23.49 -5.63
N ARG A 452 -2.37 -22.88 -6.72
CA ARG A 452 -1.87 -23.13 -8.07
C ARG A 452 -0.44 -22.64 -8.24
N VAL A 453 -0.14 -21.41 -7.83
CA VAL A 453 1.15 -20.78 -8.12
C VAL A 453 2.24 -21.28 -7.19
N ILE A 454 1.96 -21.42 -5.89
CA ILE A 454 2.97 -21.79 -4.89
C ILE A 454 3.12 -23.31 -4.80
N TYR A 455 2.01 -24.04 -4.81
CA TYR A 455 2.01 -25.51 -4.63
C TYR A 455 1.80 -26.29 -5.93
N GLY A 456 1.65 -25.61 -7.06
CA GLY A 456 1.63 -26.20 -8.41
C GLY A 456 0.30 -26.82 -8.84
N ALA A 457 -0.72 -26.86 -7.98
CA ALA A 457 -2.01 -27.47 -8.30
C ALA A 457 -3.14 -26.94 -7.42
N VAL A 458 -4.38 -27.05 -7.89
CA VAL A 458 -5.58 -26.82 -7.07
C VAL A 458 -6.22 -28.16 -6.75
N ASN A 459 -6.01 -28.64 -5.52
CA ASN A 459 -6.63 -29.85 -4.98
C ASN A 459 -6.85 -29.68 -3.46
N ALA A 460 -7.46 -30.67 -2.80
CA ALA A 460 -7.81 -30.57 -1.37
C ALA A 460 -6.58 -30.34 -0.45
N GLU A 461 -5.43 -30.91 -0.78
CA GLU A 461 -4.20 -30.75 0.00
C GLU A 461 -3.64 -29.33 -0.16
N THR A 462 -3.43 -28.90 -1.41
CA THR A 462 -2.84 -27.59 -1.71
C THR A 462 -3.74 -26.44 -1.29
N LEU A 463 -5.06 -26.59 -1.45
CA LEU A 463 -6.05 -25.63 -0.90
C LEU A 463 -6.01 -25.59 0.62
N GLY A 464 -5.86 -26.74 1.27
CA GLY A 464 -5.71 -26.79 2.71
C GLY A 464 -4.49 -26.02 3.22
N ARG A 465 -3.38 -26.09 2.48
CA ARG A 465 -2.15 -25.33 2.77
C ARG A 465 -2.29 -23.85 2.45
N ALA A 466 -2.92 -23.49 1.33
CA ALA A 466 -3.08 -22.10 0.91
C ALA A 466 -4.10 -21.32 1.77
N SER A 467 -5.13 -21.99 2.27
CA SER A 467 -6.24 -21.34 2.99
C SER A 467 -5.98 -21.12 4.48
N ARG A 468 -5.24 -22.01 5.16
CA ARG A 468 -5.04 -21.92 6.61
C ARG A 468 -3.69 -21.32 6.91
N GLY A 469 -3.71 -20.10 7.43
CA GLY A 469 -2.52 -19.30 7.63
C GLY A 469 -2.43 -18.66 9.01
N ASN A 470 -1.48 -17.75 9.11
CA ASN A 470 -1.19 -16.94 10.27
C ASN A 470 -0.72 -15.54 9.82
N GLY A 471 -0.84 -14.57 10.72
CA GLY A 471 -0.06 -13.35 10.67
C GLY A 471 0.82 -13.28 11.91
N CYS A 472 2.05 -12.80 11.74
CA CYS A 472 3.07 -12.81 12.79
C CYS A 472 3.68 -11.41 12.99
N MET A 473 3.94 -11.07 14.25
CA MET A 473 4.90 -10.05 14.64
C MET A 473 6.20 -10.75 15.04
N ALA A 474 7.32 -10.42 14.37
CA ALA A 474 8.58 -11.13 14.53
C ALA A 474 9.82 -10.22 14.47
N GLU A 475 10.88 -10.64 15.15
CA GLU A 475 12.23 -10.14 14.92
C GLU A 475 12.99 -11.12 14.01
N TYR A 476 13.51 -10.62 12.89
CA TYR A 476 14.32 -11.36 11.94
C TYR A 476 15.74 -10.80 11.90
N ARG A 477 16.76 -11.65 12.03
CA ARG A 477 18.15 -11.26 11.84
C ARG A 477 18.62 -11.73 10.47
N ARG A 478 19.16 -10.79 9.68
CA ARG A 478 19.72 -11.06 8.35
C ARG A 478 21.04 -10.33 8.20
N GLY A 479 22.09 -11.06 7.79
CA GLY A 479 23.44 -10.54 7.72
C GLY A 479 23.86 -9.88 9.04
N ARG A 480 24.26 -8.61 9.01
CA ARG A 480 24.55 -7.82 10.23
C ARG A 480 23.37 -6.98 10.72
N GLY A 481 22.27 -6.96 9.96
CA GLY A 481 21.09 -6.14 10.20
C GLY A 481 19.95 -6.87 10.89
N ALA A 482 18.80 -6.22 10.91
CA ALA A 482 17.57 -6.78 11.47
C ALA A 482 16.32 -6.20 10.82
N VAL A 483 15.26 -7.01 10.79
CA VAL A 483 13.91 -6.58 10.46
C VAL A 483 13.01 -6.87 11.68
N PHE A 484 12.43 -5.83 12.26
CA PHE A 484 11.29 -5.99 13.15
C PHE A 484 10.02 -5.84 12.31
N ASN A 485 9.34 -6.96 12.03
CA ASN A 485 8.21 -7.02 11.12
C ASN A 485 6.94 -7.33 11.91
N VAL A 486 5.98 -6.40 11.93
CA VAL A 486 4.66 -6.60 12.53
C VAL A 486 3.74 -7.38 11.59
N GLY A 487 3.99 -7.36 10.28
CA GLY A 487 3.23 -8.14 9.31
C GLY A 487 1.73 -7.83 9.31
N SER A 488 1.32 -6.55 9.41
CA SER A 488 -0.08 -6.16 9.24
C SER A 488 -0.24 -4.74 8.69
N CYS A 489 -1.19 -4.57 7.77
CA CYS A 489 -1.53 -3.27 7.20
C CYS A 489 -2.14 -2.31 8.22
N GLU A 490 -2.87 -2.84 9.21
CA GLU A 490 -3.72 -2.06 10.11
C GLU A 490 -3.03 -1.68 11.43
N TRP A 491 -1.71 -1.90 11.54
CA TRP A 491 -0.96 -1.46 12.71
C TRP A 491 -1.16 0.03 13.02
N VAL A 492 -1.23 0.85 11.97
CA VAL A 492 -1.45 2.30 12.08
C VAL A 492 -2.76 2.65 12.78
N ASN A 493 -3.77 1.79 12.74
CA ASN A 493 -5.05 2.06 13.40
C ASN A 493 -4.90 2.17 14.93
N GLY A 494 -3.96 1.44 15.52
CA GLY A 494 -3.62 1.59 16.94
C GLY A 494 -3.01 2.96 17.26
N LEU A 495 -2.28 3.56 16.31
CA LEU A 495 -1.74 4.92 16.47
C LEU A 495 -2.83 5.98 16.27
N ILE A 496 -3.75 5.77 15.33
CA ILE A 496 -4.92 6.64 15.10
C ILE A 496 -5.80 6.67 16.35
N GLN A 497 -6.07 5.51 16.93
CA GLN A 497 -6.92 5.35 18.12
C GLN A 497 -6.18 5.59 19.44
N ARG A 498 -4.88 5.88 19.40
CA ARG A 498 -4.03 6.11 20.60
C ARG A 498 -4.03 4.94 21.57
N GLU A 499 -4.04 3.71 21.05
CA GLU A 499 -3.94 2.52 21.87
C GLU A 499 -2.55 2.44 22.52
N THR A 500 -2.50 2.57 23.85
CA THR A 500 -1.25 2.79 24.60
C THR A 500 -0.22 1.69 24.40
N THR A 501 -0.65 0.43 24.33
CA THR A 501 0.25 -0.71 24.12
C THR A 501 0.87 -0.69 22.73
N VAL A 502 0.09 -0.39 21.69
CA VAL A 502 0.57 -0.26 20.30
C VAL A 502 1.53 0.93 20.15
N GLU A 503 1.22 2.09 20.74
CA GLU A 503 2.14 3.23 20.74
C GLU A 503 3.46 2.91 21.45
N ARG A 504 3.43 2.16 22.56
CA ARG A 504 4.66 1.71 23.27
C ARG A 504 5.50 0.76 22.43
N VAL A 505 4.91 -0.25 21.81
CA VAL A 505 5.63 -1.18 20.93
C VAL A 505 6.25 -0.44 19.75
N THR A 506 5.52 0.52 19.16
CA THR A 506 6.01 1.31 18.02
C THR A 506 7.19 2.23 18.40
N ARG A 507 7.20 2.75 19.63
CA ARG A 507 8.21 3.69 20.11
C ARG A 507 9.51 3.03 20.58
N THR A 508 9.42 1.81 21.10
CA THR A 508 10.55 1.06 21.68
C THR A 508 11.52 0.66 20.57
#